data_AF-A0A9D6WTQ4-F1
#
_entry.id   AF-A0A9D6WTQ4-F1
#
_cell.length_a   1.000
_cell.length_b   1.000
_cell.length_c   1.000
_cell.angle_alpha   90.00
_cell.angle_beta   90.00
_cell.angle_gamma   90.00
#
_symmetry.space_group_name_H-M   'P 1'
#
loop_
_entity.id
_entity.type
_entity.pdbx_description
1 polymer ?
#
loop_
_entity_poly.entity_id
_entity_poly.type
_entity_poly.pdbx_seq_one_letter_code
_entity_poly.pdbx_strand_id
1 'polypeptide(L)'
;MEKDKETAAVIVFAAGVFLLIRDLLTRIDYVEIDEEFTGKEATIKGILMRLAKQRGIELPKRIIGFGRIGKTAGAHKRAIAVTRGQSKPDRRVTEAELFALIK
;
A
#
# COMPACT_ATOMS: atom_id res chain seq x y z
N MET A 1 20.65 -11.69 5.77
CA MET A 1 20.48 -10.53 6.67
C MET A 1 19.97 -9.28 5.95
N GLU A 2 20.63 -8.76 4.92
CA GLU A 2 20.17 -7.55 4.21
C GLU A 2 18.92 -7.81 3.35
N LYS A 3 18.91 -8.93 2.63
CA LYS A 3 17.77 -9.41 1.82
C LYS A 3 16.49 -9.66 2.64
N ASP A 4 16.64 -10.02 3.91
CA ASP A 4 15.51 -10.31 4.81
C ASP A 4 14.83 -9.00 5.26
N LYS A 5 15.63 -7.95 5.51
CA LYS A 5 15.13 -6.60 5.83
C LYS A 5 14.40 -5.97 4.65
N GLU A 6 14.95 -6.10 3.45
CA GLU A 6 14.31 -5.61 2.22
C GLU A 6 12.96 -6.29 1.98
N THR A 7 12.92 -7.62 2.17
CA THR A 7 11.67 -8.39 2.06
C THR A 7 10.65 -7.94 3.10
N ALA A 8 11.06 -7.75 4.36
CA ALA A 8 10.20 -7.25 5.42
C ALA A 8 9.65 -5.84 5.09
N ALA A 9 10.47 -4.95 4.55
CA ALA A 9 10.05 -3.61 4.14
C ALA A 9 8.98 -3.65 3.04
N VAL A 10 9.16 -4.50 2.01
CA VAL A 10 8.16 -4.70 0.94
C VAL A 10 6.84 -5.23 1.50
N ILE A 11 6.90 -6.17 2.46
CA ILE A 11 5.71 -6.74 3.10
C ILE A 11 4.97 -5.68 3.92
N VAL A 12 5.69 -4.93 4.75
CA VAL A 12 5.12 -3.84 5.56
C VAL A 12 4.49 -2.77 4.66
N PHE A 13 5.18 -2.38 3.59
CA PHE A 13 4.67 -1.46 2.60
C PHE A 13 3.36 -1.95 1.99
N ALA A 14 3.33 -3.18 1.46
CA ALA A 14 2.14 -3.75 0.82
C ALA A 14 0.98 -3.91 1.81
N ALA A 15 1.24 -4.32 3.06
CA ALA A 15 0.22 -4.40 4.11
C ALA A 15 -0.33 -3.00 4.48
N GLY A 16 0.53 -1.99 4.56
CA GLY A 16 0.14 -0.60 4.77
C GLY A 16 -0.73 -0.05 3.64
N VAL A 17 -0.35 -0.31 2.38
CA VAL A 17 -1.17 0.03 1.20
C VAL A 17 -2.52 -0.65 1.28
N PHE A 18 -2.58 -1.96 1.59
CA PHE A 18 -3.86 -2.66 1.74
C PHE A 18 -4.75 -2.00 2.80
N LEU A 19 -4.21 -1.66 3.97
CA LEU A 19 -4.97 -1.00 5.03
C LEU A 19 -5.49 0.38 4.63
N LEU A 20 -4.74 1.10 3.78
CA LEU A 20 -5.14 2.39 3.25
C LEU A 20 -6.31 2.27 2.27
N ILE A 21 -6.28 1.27 1.38
CA ILE A 21 -7.22 1.18 0.25
C ILE A 21 -8.38 0.21 0.48
N ARG A 22 -8.31 -0.71 1.46
CA ARG A 22 -9.27 -1.84 1.59
C ARG A 22 -10.74 -1.42 1.59
N ASP A 23 -11.05 -0.30 2.24
CA ASP A 23 -12.43 0.20 2.41
C ASP A 23 -12.90 0.98 1.16
N LEU A 24 -11.98 1.22 0.21
CA LEU A 24 -12.21 1.88 -1.06
C LEU A 24 -12.19 0.91 -2.26
N LEU A 25 -11.66 -0.32 -2.09
CA LEU A 25 -11.48 -1.29 -3.18
C LEU A 25 -12.78 -1.66 -3.91
N THR A 26 -13.93 -1.55 -3.26
CA THR A 26 -15.26 -1.79 -3.88
C THR A 26 -15.85 -0.55 -4.57
N ARG A 27 -15.18 0.60 -4.46
CA ARG A 27 -15.66 1.92 -4.89
C ARG A 27 -14.74 2.60 -5.90
N ILE A 28 -13.60 2.01 -6.22
CA ILE A 28 -12.60 2.56 -7.12
C ILE A 28 -12.29 1.54 -8.22
N ASP A 29 -12.12 2.03 -9.45
CA ASP A 29 -11.84 1.18 -10.60
C ASP A 29 -10.34 0.94 -10.82
N TYR A 30 -9.50 1.79 -10.23
CA TYR A 30 -8.05 1.76 -10.41
C TYR A 30 -7.31 2.40 -9.22
N VAL A 31 -6.16 1.82 -8.89
CA VAL A 31 -5.18 2.27 -7.90
C VAL A 31 -3.82 2.27 -8.58
N GLU A 32 -3.18 3.44 -8.59
CA GLU A 32 -1.79 3.60 -8.99
C GLU A 32 -0.90 3.70 -7.75
N ILE A 33 0.13 2.86 -7.70
CA ILE A 33 1.13 2.84 -6.62
C ILE A 33 2.45 3.39 -7.16
N ASP A 34 3.12 4.23 -6.38
CA ASP A 34 4.43 4.79 -6.78
C ASP A 34 5.48 3.69 -6.97
N GLU A 35 6.36 3.88 -7.96
CA GLU A 35 7.48 2.98 -8.27
C GLU A 35 8.66 3.17 -7.29
N GLU A 36 8.39 3.23 -5.98
CA GLU A 36 9.42 3.46 -4.95
C GLU A 36 10.28 2.20 -4.71
N PHE A 37 9.74 1.01 -5.03
CA PHE A 37 10.42 -0.28 -4.92
C PHE A 37 10.63 -0.92 -6.29
N THR A 38 11.58 -0.37 -7.06
CA THR A 38 11.93 -0.87 -8.40
C THR A 38 12.14 -2.39 -8.40
N GLY A 39 11.38 -3.10 -9.23
CA GLY A 39 11.48 -4.56 -9.39
C GLY A 39 10.69 -5.39 -8.36
N LYS A 40 9.94 -4.75 -7.45
CA LYS A 40 9.08 -5.44 -6.46
C LYS A 40 7.59 -5.32 -6.76
N GLU A 41 7.21 -4.72 -7.88
CA GLU A 41 5.84 -4.42 -8.27
C GLU A 41 4.99 -5.70 -8.30
N ALA A 42 5.50 -6.76 -8.92
CA ALA A 42 4.83 -8.06 -8.96
C ALA A 42 4.63 -8.66 -7.56
N THR A 43 5.60 -8.48 -6.66
CA THR A 43 5.54 -8.96 -5.27
C THR A 43 4.49 -8.19 -4.48
N ILE A 44 4.52 -6.85 -4.56
CA ILE A 44 3.55 -5.97 -3.91
C ILE A 44 2.13 -6.31 -4.41
N LYS A 45 1.95 -6.43 -5.73
CA LYS A 45 0.67 -6.81 -6.33
C LYS A 45 0.19 -8.18 -5.84
N GLY A 46 1.08 -9.17 -5.80
CA GLY A 46 0.75 -10.50 -5.27
C GLY A 46 0.29 -10.48 -3.82
N ILE A 47 0.96 -9.70 -2.96
CA ILE A 47 0.57 -9.51 -1.56
C ILE A 47 -0.80 -8.85 -1.46
N LEU A 48 -1.05 -7.76 -2.19
CA LEU A 48 -2.33 -7.04 -2.19
C LEU A 48 -3.49 -7.95 -2.64
N MET A 49 -3.30 -8.71 -3.72
CA MET A 49 -4.30 -9.67 -4.20
C MET A 49 -4.59 -10.77 -3.18
N ARG A 50 -3.55 -11.30 -2.52
CA ARG A 50 -3.70 -12.30 -1.46
C ARG A 50 -4.50 -11.75 -0.28
N LEU A 51 -4.16 -10.56 0.20
CA LEU A 51 -4.84 -9.91 1.34
C LEU A 51 -6.30 -9.61 1.03
N ALA A 52 -6.59 -9.13 -0.18
CA ALA A 52 -7.97 -8.89 -0.63
C ALA A 52 -8.78 -10.20 -0.65
N LYS A 53 -8.22 -11.27 -1.24
CA LYS A 53 -8.86 -12.58 -1.29
C LYS A 53 -9.17 -13.13 0.10
N GLN A 54 -8.24 -13.00 1.05
CA GLN A 54 -8.46 -13.43 2.44
C GLN A 54 -9.60 -12.67 3.15
N ARG A 55 -9.97 -11.49 2.66
CA ARG A 55 -11.09 -10.68 3.16
C ARG A 55 -12.35 -10.83 2.31
N GLY A 56 -12.39 -11.78 1.38
CA GLY A 56 -13.53 -11.99 0.48
C GLY A 56 -13.69 -10.89 -0.57
N ILE A 57 -12.66 -10.09 -0.83
CA ILE A 57 -12.66 -9.04 -1.84
C ILE A 57 -12.04 -9.61 -3.12
N GLU A 58 -12.83 -9.70 -4.19
CA GLU A 58 -12.33 -10.07 -5.51
C GLU A 58 -11.83 -8.84 -6.25
N LEU A 59 -10.54 -8.81 -6.56
CA LEU A 59 -9.91 -7.70 -7.25
C LEU A 59 -9.74 -8.00 -8.74
N PRO A 60 -10.23 -7.14 -9.65
CA PRO A 60 -9.92 -7.23 -11.06
C PRO A 60 -8.40 -7.16 -11.27
N LYS A 61 -7.83 -7.97 -12.17
CA LYS A 61 -6.37 -7.99 -12.43
C LYS A 61 -5.78 -6.62 -12.80
N ARG A 62 -6.60 -5.72 -13.35
CA ARG A 62 -6.21 -4.38 -13.82
C ARG A 62 -6.43 -3.27 -12.79
N ILE A 63 -6.99 -3.56 -11.62
CA ILE A 63 -7.26 -2.52 -10.60
C ILE A 63 -5.98 -1.95 -9.97
N ILE A 64 -4.85 -2.67 -10.00
CA ILE A 64 -3.57 -2.20 -9.45
C ILE A 64 -2.57 -2.03 -10.59
N GLY A 65 -2.12 -0.79 -10.76
CA GLY A 65 -0.99 -0.39 -11.60
C GLY A 65 0.13 0.27 -10.79
N PHE A 66 1.27 0.44 -11.45
CA PHE A 66 2.46 1.09 -10.90
C PHE A 66 2.88 2.19 -11.86
N GLY A 67 3.28 3.33 -11.32
CA GLY A 67 3.71 4.48 -12.10
C GLY A 67 4.36 5.53 -11.23
N ARG A 68 5.11 6.46 -11.83
CA ARG A 68 5.84 7.50 -11.09
C ARG A 68 4.89 8.57 -10.55
N ILE A 69 4.78 8.65 -9.23
CA ILE A 69 4.01 9.68 -8.52
C ILE A 69 4.97 10.83 -8.14
N GLY A 70 5.04 11.83 -9.00
CA GLY A 70 5.94 12.98 -8.80
C GLY A 70 5.60 13.86 -7.59
N LYS A 71 6.57 14.70 -7.18
CA LYS A 71 6.46 15.60 -6.01
C LYS A 71 5.28 16.59 -6.07
N THR A 72 4.79 16.88 -7.27
CA THR A 72 3.67 17.79 -7.49
C THR A 72 2.30 17.12 -7.32
N ALA A 73 2.25 15.78 -7.35
CA ALA A 73 1.03 15.01 -7.21
C ALA A 73 0.38 15.22 -5.84
N GLY A 74 -0.95 15.25 -5.81
CA GLY A 74 -1.72 15.44 -4.58
C GLY A 74 -1.42 14.38 -3.51
N ALA A 75 -1.23 13.12 -3.94
CA ALA A 75 -0.88 12.01 -3.04
C ALA A 75 0.47 12.26 -2.32
N HIS A 76 1.51 12.65 -3.07
CA HIS A 76 2.81 12.98 -2.49
C HIS A 76 2.72 14.16 -1.51
N LYS A 77 2.04 15.24 -1.89
CA LYS A 77 1.84 16.42 -1.04
C LYS A 77 1.11 16.07 0.27
N ARG A 78 0.08 15.22 0.20
CA ARG A 78 -0.66 14.78 1.39
C ARG A 78 0.20 13.90 2.29
N ALA A 79 0.93 12.94 1.73
CA ALA A 79 1.83 12.07 2.49
C ALA A 79 2.90 12.89 3.23
N ILE A 80 3.57 13.81 2.53
CA ILE A 80 4.65 14.61 3.13
C ILE A 80 4.13 15.59 4.20
N ALA A 81 2.94 16.17 4.01
CA ALA A 81 2.33 17.06 4.99
C ALA A 81 1.99 16.32 6.29
N VAL A 82 1.45 15.10 6.20
CA VAL A 82 1.18 14.25 7.37
C VAL A 82 2.48 13.84 8.05
N THR A 83 3.49 13.40 7.30
CA THR A 83 4.81 13.02 7.86
C THR A 83 5.49 14.18 8.58
N ARG A 84 5.34 15.41 8.08
CA ARG A 84 5.90 16.63 8.69
C ARG A 84 5.04 17.20 9.83
N GLY A 85 3.91 16.58 10.16
CA GLY A 85 2.98 17.07 11.19
C GLY A 85 2.21 18.33 10.79
N GLN A 86 2.26 18.74 9.51
CA GLN A 86 1.53 19.88 8.95
C GLN A 86 0.05 19.56 8.71
N SER A 87 -0.32 18.28 8.71
CA SER A 87 -1.69 17.81 8.61
C SER A 87 -1.88 16.57 9.49
N LYS A 88 -3.09 16.38 10.03
CA LYS A 88 -3.41 15.18 10.80
C LYS A 88 -3.69 14.01 9.83
N PRO A 89 -3.25 12.79 10.16
CA PRO A 89 -3.69 11.61 9.42
C PRO A 89 -5.19 11.38 9.65
N ASP A 90 -5.91 10.91 8.63
CA ASP A 90 -7.33 10.55 8.78
C ASP A 90 -7.51 9.34 9.70
N ARG A 91 -6.54 8.43 9.69
CA ARG A 91 -6.48 7.24 10.54
C ARG A 91 -5.03 6.90 10.90
N ARG A 92 -4.83 6.44 12.13
CA ARG A 92 -3.57 5.83 12.57
C ARG A 92 -3.76 4.32 12.65
N VAL A 93 -2.89 3.58 11.96
CA VAL A 93 -2.84 2.12 12.02
C VAL A 93 -1.95 1.72 13.19
N THR A 94 -2.37 0.69 13.93
CA THR A 94 -1.59 0.10 15.02
C THR A 94 -0.68 -1.03 14.52
N GLU A 95 0.35 -1.33 15.30
CA GLU A 95 1.20 -2.50 15.07
C GLU A 95 0.38 -3.79 15.01
N ALA A 96 -0.57 -3.97 15.95
CA ALA A 96 -1.43 -5.16 15.98
C ALA A 96 -2.23 -5.36 14.69
N GLU A 97 -2.77 -4.28 14.11
CA GLU A 97 -3.48 -4.34 12.83
C GLU A 97 -2.57 -4.74 11.67
N LEU A 98 -1.33 -4.22 11.67
CA LEU A 98 -0.34 -4.54 10.65
C LEU A 98 0.07 -6.02 10.76
N PHE A 99 0.42 -6.49 11.96
CA PHE A 99 0.82 -7.88 12.19
C PHE A 99 -0.29 -8.89 11.90
N ALA A 100 -1.55 -8.52 12.10
CA ALA A 100 -2.69 -9.37 11.75
C ALA A 100 -2.79 -9.67 10.24
N LEU A 101 -2.09 -8.91 9.38
CA LEU A 101 -2.05 -9.15 7.93
C LEU A 101 -0.80 -9.92 7.46
N ILE A 102 0.25 -9.98 8.29
CA ILE A 102 1.57 -10.47 7.88
C ILE A 102 1.85 -11.89 8.43
N LYS A 103 1.03 -12.36 9.38
CA LYS A 103 1.12 -13.72 9.93
C LYS A 103 0.78 -14.82 8.93
#